data_AF-A0A820XGN3-F1
#
_entry.id   AF-A0A820XGN3-F1
#
_cell.length_a   1.000
_cell.length_b   1.000
_cell.length_c   1.000
_cell.angle_alpha   90.00
_cell.angle_beta   90.00
_cell.angle_gamma   90.00
#
_symmetry.space_group_name_H-M   'P 1'
#
loop_
_entity.id
_entity.type
_entity.pdbx_description
1 polymer ?
#
loop_
_entity_poly.entity_id
_entity_poly.type
_entity_poly.pdbx_seq_one_letter_code
_entity_poly.pdbx_strand_id
1 'polypeptide(L)'
;MKGQYPVEETCSELTFSFWYALQEEVTSIDDDDKRIILLELFRPYFERLIEVLISKGQLPDNESIFTSEDKETFRCYRVDITDTMMCMHNVLSNRAIEVLANHLLLAVEQNQSWQRQESIIQLVGAGSEYVPLDENQILPRIFSLLPKLNFCNSSIINATLMVLGQYSSWLGHHQETLQNCVHLCINALSNPELIQSASIALKELTMENRMYMSKYLNDIFPIIKNVLENVHVQPNDRIRCVAIIGYILSAYASKIVIDHLNILLAPEVNKLLAYLSETNVDQNTILRKQNICTTLSFISVLITTIGYCGDQSDVDDNDQQQKAAENISEIPEVV
;
A
#
# COMPACT_ATOMS: atom_id res chain seq x y z
N MET A 1 2.37 -23.18 19.18
CA MET A 1 1.05 -23.83 19.15
C MET A 1 0.81 -24.33 17.74
N LYS A 2 0.28 -25.55 17.56
CA LYS A 2 -0.04 -26.08 16.22
C LYS A 2 -1.52 -25.81 15.93
N GLY A 3 -1.84 -25.56 14.66
CA GLY A 3 -3.20 -25.36 14.18
C GLY A 3 -3.44 -23.97 13.60
N GLN A 4 -4.36 -23.87 12.65
CA GLN A 4 -4.84 -22.63 12.04
C GLN A 4 -6.03 -22.05 12.83
N TYR A 5 -5.96 -20.76 13.18
CA TYR A 5 -7.10 -20.04 13.75
C TYR A 5 -8.12 -19.68 12.65
N PRO A 6 -9.44 -19.67 12.91
CA PRO A 6 -10.14 -20.12 14.13
C PRO A 6 -10.52 -21.61 14.12
N VAL A 7 -10.26 -22.32 13.01
CA VAL A 7 -10.84 -23.65 12.74
C VAL A 7 -10.22 -24.75 13.58
N GLU A 8 -8.88 -24.77 13.71
CA GLU A 8 -8.15 -25.84 14.38
C GLU A 8 -7.77 -25.47 15.82
N GLU A 9 -7.70 -24.17 16.13
CA GLU A 9 -7.45 -23.67 17.48
C GLU A 9 -8.00 -22.24 17.67
N THR A 10 -8.33 -21.89 18.91
CA THR A 10 -8.92 -20.59 19.29
C THR A 10 -8.20 -19.90 20.46
N CYS A 11 -7.05 -20.41 20.90
CA CYS A 11 -6.40 -19.89 22.10
C CYS A 11 -5.38 -18.80 21.80
N SER A 12 -4.80 -18.78 20.60
CA SER A 12 -3.73 -17.82 20.28
C SER A 12 -4.19 -16.36 20.33
N GLU A 13 -5.42 -16.07 19.92
CA GLU A 13 -6.04 -14.74 19.99
C GLU A 13 -6.05 -14.18 21.43
N LEU A 14 -6.29 -15.03 22.43
CA LEU A 14 -6.35 -14.64 23.84
C LEU A 14 -5.02 -14.11 24.38
N THR A 15 -3.92 -14.28 23.64
CA THR A 15 -2.58 -13.88 24.07
C THR A 15 -2.20 -12.47 23.63
N PHE A 16 -2.92 -11.84 22.69
CA PHE A 16 -2.55 -10.52 22.16
C PHE A 16 -2.58 -9.44 23.25
N SER A 17 -3.62 -9.41 24.10
CA SER A 17 -3.70 -8.46 25.22
C SER A 17 -2.54 -8.61 26.21
N PHE A 18 -2.03 -9.82 26.40
CA PHE A 18 -0.88 -10.05 27.27
C PHE A 18 0.39 -9.42 26.68
N TRP A 19 0.64 -9.62 25.37
CA TRP A 19 1.85 -9.07 24.73
C TRP A 19 1.81 -7.55 24.65
N TYR A 20 0.64 -6.97 24.40
CA TYR A 20 0.42 -5.53 24.47
C TYR A 20 0.73 -4.99 25.88
N ALA A 21 0.12 -5.57 26.91
CA ALA A 21 0.34 -5.13 28.30
C ALA A 21 1.80 -5.30 28.74
N LEU A 22 2.46 -6.40 28.38
CA LEU A 22 3.86 -6.62 28.71
C LEU A 22 4.77 -5.57 28.07
N GLN A 23 4.54 -5.24 26.80
CA GLN A 23 5.31 -4.19 26.13
C GLN A 23 5.08 -2.83 26.79
N GLU A 24 3.82 -2.47 27.07
CA GLU A 24 3.47 -1.19 27.71
C GLU A 24 4.12 -1.07 29.09
N GLU A 25 4.01 -2.10 29.94
CA GLU A 25 4.62 -2.13 31.27
C GLU A 25 6.15 -2.03 31.22
N VAL A 26 6.81 -2.68 30.26
CA VAL A 26 8.28 -2.60 30.15
C VAL A 26 8.72 -1.24 29.60
N THR A 27 8.01 -0.70 28.62
CA THR A 27 8.39 0.58 27.98
C THR A 27 8.05 1.81 28.81
N SER A 28 7.06 1.73 29.70
CA SER A 28 6.63 2.82 30.60
C SER A 28 7.47 2.97 31.88
N ILE A 29 8.51 2.14 32.07
CA ILE A 29 9.39 2.24 33.23
C ILE A 29 10.20 3.54 33.18
N ASP A 30 10.02 4.38 34.20
CA ASP A 30 10.72 5.67 34.36
C ASP A 30 12.23 5.50 34.64
N ASP A 31 12.63 4.40 35.26
CA ASP A 31 14.02 4.08 35.58
C ASP A 31 14.72 3.49 34.35
N ASP A 32 15.50 4.31 33.65
CA ASP A 32 16.19 3.94 32.41
C ASP A 32 17.06 2.68 32.55
N ASP A 33 17.81 2.54 33.66
CA ASP A 33 18.69 1.40 33.88
C ASP A 33 17.87 0.11 34.02
N LYS A 34 16.79 0.15 34.81
CA LYS A 34 15.88 -1.00 34.94
C LYS A 34 15.18 -1.32 33.62
N ARG A 35 14.75 -0.29 32.87
CA ARG A 35 14.10 -0.46 31.58
C ARG A 35 15.01 -1.19 30.60
N ILE A 36 16.27 -0.77 30.48
CA ILE A 36 17.27 -1.41 29.61
C ILE A 36 17.46 -2.88 30.00
N ILE A 37 17.64 -3.18 31.30
CA ILE A 37 17.83 -4.55 31.79
C ILE A 37 16.63 -5.44 31.43
N LEU A 38 15.40 -4.94 31.60
CA LEU A 38 14.19 -5.69 31.30
C LEU A 38 13.98 -5.88 29.80
N LEU A 39 14.25 -4.83 28.99
CA LEU A 39 14.22 -4.94 27.54
C LEU A 39 15.21 -6.01 27.04
N GLU A 40 16.43 -6.04 27.58
CA GLU A 40 17.41 -7.08 27.25
C GLU A 40 16.98 -8.48 27.70
N LEU A 41 16.40 -8.60 28.89
CA LEU A 41 15.88 -9.85 29.43
C LEU A 41 14.75 -10.42 28.57
N PHE A 42 13.81 -9.58 28.13
CA PHE A 42 12.64 -10.01 27.36
C PHE A 42 12.88 -10.08 25.85
N ARG A 43 13.93 -9.43 25.34
CA ARG A 43 14.32 -9.43 23.91
C ARG A 43 14.20 -10.79 23.22
N PRO A 44 14.79 -11.90 23.71
CA PRO A 44 14.70 -13.19 23.01
C PRO A 44 13.28 -13.74 22.91
N TYR A 45 12.38 -13.37 23.84
CA TYR A 45 10.99 -13.78 23.81
C TYR A 45 10.19 -13.00 22.75
N PHE A 46 10.45 -11.70 22.61
CA PHE A 46 9.86 -10.88 21.55
C PHE A 46 10.39 -11.27 20.16
N GLU A 47 11.69 -11.53 20.01
CA GLU A 47 12.24 -12.07 18.75
C GLU A 47 11.61 -13.43 18.41
N ARG A 48 11.40 -14.30 19.42
CA ARG A 48 10.70 -15.58 19.21
C ARG A 48 9.22 -15.39 18.88
N LEU A 49 8.57 -14.37 19.43
CA LEU A 49 7.18 -14.03 19.15
C LEU A 49 7.00 -13.66 17.67
N ILE A 50 7.94 -12.93 17.05
CA ILE A 50 7.88 -12.62 15.62
C ILE A 50 7.75 -13.90 14.78
N GLU A 51 8.56 -14.95 15.03
CA GLU A 51 8.42 -16.23 14.32
C GLU A 51 7.06 -16.90 14.57
N VAL A 52 6.50 -16.75 15.77
CA VAL A 52 5.16 -17.26 16.06
C VAL A 52 4.10 -16.47 15.29
N LEU A 53 4.18 -15.14 15.25
CA LEU A 53 3.28 -14.28 14.48
C LEU A 53 3.36 -14.59 12.98
N ILE A 54 4.57 -14.76 12.42
CA ILE A 54 4.77 -15.22 11.05
C ILE A 54 4.05 -16.56 10.83
N SER A 55 4.23 -17.53 11.73
CA SER A 55 3.60 -18.84 11.58
C SER A 55 2.08 -18.79 11.70
N LYS A 56 1.54 -17.93 12.56
CA LYS A 56 0.11 -17.80 12.84
C LYS A 56 -0.63 -16.94 11.82
N GLY A 57 0.08 -16.01 11.18
CA GLY A 57 -0.46 -15.12 10.15
C GLY A 57 -0.46 -15.72 8.74
N GLN A 58 0.10 -16.93 8.54
CA GLN A 58 0.08 -17.58 7.23
C GLN A 58 -1.35 -17.88 6.79
N LEU A 59 -1.63 -17.59 5.52
CA LEU A 59 -2.85 -18.04 4.87
C LEU A 59 -2.90 -19.59 4.86
N PRO A 60 -4.09 -20.19 5.03
CA PRO A 60 -4.22 -21.64 5.03
C PRO A 60 -3.88 -22.24 3.67
N ASP A 61 -3.26 -23.43 3.65
CA ASP A 61 -2.99 -24.17 2.41
C ASP A 61 -4.27 -24.55 1.67
N ASN A 62 -5.34 -24.84 2.41
CA ASN A 62 -6.65 -25.14 1.85
C ASN A 62 -7.73 -24.20 2.40
N GLU A 63 -7.97 -23.11 1.68
CA GLU A 63 -9.03 -22.16 1.98
C GLU A 63 -10.44 -22.75 1.95
N SER A 64 -10.65 -23.92 1.31
CA SER A 64 -11.99 -24.52 1.20
C SER A 64 -12.53 -25.03 2.53
N ILE A 65 -11.66 -25.19 3.53
CA ILE A 65 -12.03 -25.62 4.89
C ILE A 65 -12.74 -24.47 5.63
N PHE A 66 -12.48 -23.22 5.23
CA PHE A 66 -13.00 -22.03 5.90
C PHE A 66 -14.37 -21.67 5.35
N THR A 67 -15.33 -21.46 6.26
CA THR A 67 -16.58 -20.78 5.92
C THR A 67 -16.33 -19.28 5.69
N SER A 68 -17.29 -18.57 5.13
CA SER A 68 -17.17 -17.11 4.97
C SER A 68 -16.96 -16.38 6.31
N GLU A 69 -17.56 -16.89 7.38
CA GLU A 69 -17.40 -16.36 8.74
C GLU A 69 -15.99 -16.66 9.28
N ASP A 70 -15.45 -17.87 9.04
CA ASP A 70 -14.08 -18.20 9.43
C ASP A 70 -13.05 -17.34 8.68
N LYS A 71 -13.29 -17.04 7.40
CA LYS A 71 -12.42 -16.17 6.61
C LYS A 71 -12.39 -14.75 7.15
N GLU A 72 -13.55 -14.20 7.52
CA GLU A 72 -13.62 -12.86 8.11
C GLU A 72 -13.01 -12.82 9.51
N THR A 73 -13.29 -13.84 10.34
CA THR A 73 -12.68 -13.99 11.67
C THR A 73 -11.15 -14.10 11.57
N PHE A 74 -10.63 -14.88 10.61
CA PHE A 74 -9.19 -14.96 10.36
C PHE A 74 -8.61 -13.65 9.82
N ARG A 75 -9.36 -12.91 9.00
CA ARG A 75 -8.95 -11.58 8.53
C ARG A 75 -8.78 -10.62 9.71
N CYS A 76 -9.72 -10.58 10.66
CA CYS A 76 -9.60 -9.79 11.89
C CYS A 76 -8.40 -10.25 12.74
N TYR A 77 -8.23 -11.55 12.93
CA TYR A 77 -7.08 -12.10 13.64
C TYR A 77 -5.73 -11.70 13.02
N ARG A 78 -5.65 -11.62 11.68
CA ARG A 78 -4.45 -11.11 11.00
C ARG A 78 -4.21 -9.62 11.23
N VAL A 79 -5.27 -8.82 11.45
CA VAL A 79 -5.14 -7.42 11.88
C VAL A 79 -4.56 -7.36 13.30
N ASP A 80 -5.07 -8.17 14.22
CA ASP A 80 -4.51 -8.24 15.59
C ASP A 80 -3.04 -8.70 15.61
N ILE A 81 -2.66 -9.59 14.68
CA ILE A 81 -1.26 -9.98 14.46
C ILE A 81 -0.41 -8.78 14.01
N THR A 82 -0.89 -7.97 13.06
CA THR A 82 -0.16 -6.78 12.61
C THR A 82 -0.06 -5.73 13.71
N ASP A 83 -1.11 -5.54 14.50
CA ASP A 83 -1.11 -4.62 15.65
C ASP A 83 -0.16 -5.09 16.76
N THR A 84 -0.10 -6.41 16.99
CA THR A 84 0.88 -7.01 17.90
C THR A 84 2.31 -6.84 17.35
N MET A 85 2.51 -6.88 16.04
CA MET A 85 3.81 -6.62 15.42
C MET A 85 4.25 -5.16 15.60
N MET A 86 3.34 -4.20 15.56
CA MET A 86 3.63 -2.79 15.90
C MET A 86 4.16 -2.67 17.33
N CYS A 87 3.62 -3.44 18.28
CA CYS A 87 4.14 -3.49 19.65
C CYS A 87 5.59 -4.00 19.68
N MET A 88 5.98 -4.92 18.78
CA MET A 88 7.36 -5.42 18.71
C MET A 88 8.33 -4.32 18.29
N HIS A 89 7.91 -3.39 17.42
CA HIS A 89 8.73 -2.25 17.04
C HIS A 89 9.01 -1.31 18.22
N ASN A 90 8.07 -1.16 19.16
CA ASN A 90 8.29 -0.36 20.38
C ASN A 90 9.39 -0.94 21.28
N VAL A 91 9.52 -2.28 21.33
CA VAL A 91 10.49 -2.97 22.21
C VAL A 91 11.84 -3.19 21.51
N LEU A 92 11.80 -3.62 20.25
CA LEU A 92 12.97 -4.07 19.49
C LEU A 92 13.54 -2.98 18.58
N SER A 93 12.80 -1.90 18.34
CA SER A 93 13.17 -0.84 17.39
C SER A 93 13.55 -1.43 16.02
N ASN A 94 14.65 -0.99 15.42
CA ASN A 94 15.12 -1.47 14.11
C ASN A 94 15.38 -2.99 14.06
N ARG A 95 15.63 -3.63 15.21
CA ARG A 95 15.88 -5.07 15.27
C ARG A 95 14.68 -5.90 14.84
N ALA A 96 13.45 -5.41 15.05
CA ALA A 96 12.23 -6.10 14.59
C ALA A 96 12.23 -6.31 13.07
N ILE A 97 12.58 -5.27 12.30
CA ILE A 97 12.71 -5.35 10.84
C ILE A 97 13.90 -6.20 10.42
N GLU A 98 15.01 -6.16 11.16
CA GLU A 98 16.16 -7.05 10.90
C GLU A 98 15.78 -8.54 11.02
N VAL A 99 15.02 -8.89 12.05
CA VAL A 99 14.51 -10.25 12.26
C VAL A 99 13.59 -10.66 11.11
N LEU A 100 12.65 -9.79 10.71
CA LEU A 100 11.79 -10.04 9.55
C LEU A 100 12.59 -10.19 8.24
N ALA A 101 13.60 -9.35 8.02
CA ALA A 101 14.48 -9.41 6.86
C ALA A 101 15.27 -10.72 6.80
N ASN A 102 15.68 -11.26 7.94
CA ASN A 102 16.36 -12.55 8.03
C ASN A 102 15.39 -13.70 7.73
N HIS A 103 14.16 -13.65 8.26
CA HIS A 103 13.12 -14.62 7.92
C HIS A 103 12.76 -14.59 6.43
N LEU A 104 12.65 -13.41 5.82
CA LEU A 104 12.35 -13.26 4.40
C LEU A 104 13.48 -13.84 3.54
N LEU A 105 14.73 -13.51 3.85
CA LEU A 105 15.89 -14.04 3.14
C LEU A 105 15.91 -15.57 3.17
N LEU A 106 15.74 -16.17 4.35
CA LEU A 106 15.67 -17.62 4.51
C LEU A 106 14.49 -18.23 3.74
N ALA A 107 13.32 -17.57 3.76
CA ALA A 107 12.14 -18.03 3.03
C ALA A 107 12.33 -18.01 1.50
N VAL A 108 13.09 -17.04 0.98
CA VAL A 108 13.45 -16.96 -0.44
C VAL A 108 14.52 -18.00 -0.79
N GLU A 109 15.61 -18.09 -0.02
CA GLU A 109 16.73 -19.01 -0.27
C GLU A 109 16.32 -20.49 -0.21
N GLN A 110 15.41 -20.83 0.69
CA GLN A 110 14.90 -22.19 0.85
C GLN A 110 13.65 -22.47 0.02
N ASN A 111 13.19 -21.50 -0.80
CA ASN A 111 11.97 -21.58 -1.59
C ASN A 111 10.77 -22.08 -0.76
N GLN A 112 10.58 -21.46 0.42
CA GLN A 112 9.45 -21.75 1.30
C GLN A 112 8.13 -21.34 0.64
N SER A 113 7.01 -21.78 1.22
CA SER A 113 5.68 -21.54 0.67
C SER A 113 5.39 -20.05 0.49
N TRP A 114 4.59 -19.71 -0.55
CA TRP A 114 4.21 -18.33 -0.81
C TRP A 114 3.42 -17.73 0.36
N GLN A 115 2.69 -18.54 1.13
CA GLN A 115 1.96 -18.11 2.33
C GLN A 115 2.89 -17.65 3.45
N ARG A 116 4.04 -18.32 3.62
CA ARG A 116 5.04 -17.88 4.58
C ARG A 116 5.72 -16.60 4.13
N GLN A 117 6.08 -16.49 2.84
CA GLN A 117 6.62 -15.26 2.28
C GLN A 117 5.63 -14.09 2.40
N GLU A 118 4.35 -14.32 2.08
CA GLU A 118 3.26 -13.36 2.20
C GLU A 118 3.07 -12.87 3.65
N SER A 119 3.06 -13.78 4.62
CA SER A 119 2.92 -13.41 6.03
C SER A 119 4.09 -12.57 6.52
N ILE A 120 5.32 -12.89 6.12
CA ILE A 120 6.50 -12.08 6.44
C ILE A 120 6.37 -10.69 5.81
N ILE A 121 5.98 -10.60 4.54
CA ILE A 121 5.79 -9.31 3.85
C ILE A 121 4.71 -8.47 4.54
N GLN A 122 3.58 -9.06 4.93
CA GLN A 122 2.54 -8.34 5.68
C GLN A 122 3.09 -7.74 6.99
N LEU A 123 3.88 -8.51 7.74
CA LEU A 123 4.48 -8.05 8.99
C LEU A 123 5.56 -6.99 8.78
N VAL A 124 6.29 -7.02 7.66
CA VAL A 124 7.19 -5.90 7.27
C VAL A 124 6.39 -4.62 7.07
N GLY A 125 5.19 -4.71 6.48
CA GLY A 125 4.29 -3.57 6.29
C GLY A 125 3.87 -2.89 7.59
N ALA A 126 3.62 -3.67 8.65
CA ALA A 126 3.26 -3.17 9.97
C ALA A 126 4.36 -2.29 10.61
N GLY A 127 5.61 -2.42 10.15
CA GLY A 127 6.73 -1.61 10.63
C GLY A 127 6.87 -0.24 9.97
N SER A 128 6.10 0.08 8.94
CA SER A 128 6.30 1.27 8.09
C SER A 128 6.37 2.59 8.84
N GLU A 129 5.53 2.78 9.86
CA GLU A 129 5.52 4.00 10.69
C GLU A 129 6.69 4.08 11.68
N TYR A 130 7.39 2.98 11.92
CA TYR A 130 8.49 2.88 12.89
C TYR A 130 9.87 2.98 12.25
N VAL A 131 9.96 2.91 10.92
CA VAL A 131 11.24 2.98 10.20
C VAL A 131 11.56 4.43 9.86
N PRO A 132 12.74 4.94 10.20
CA PRO A 132 13.11 6.27 9.79
C PRO A 132 13.36 6.34 8.27
N LEU A 133 13.11 7.51 7.68
CA LEU A 133 13.22 7.73 6.24
C LEU A 133 14.65 7.60 5.70
N ASP A 134 15.67 7.66 6.58
CA ASP A 134 17.09 7.51 6.27
C ASP A 134 17.63 6.09 6.54
N GLU A 135 16.75 5.10 6.81
CA GLU A 135 17.14 3.70 6.94
C GLU A 135 17.64 3.15 5.59
N ASN A 136 18.93 2.82 5.52
CA ASN A 136 19.63 2.50 4.28
C ASN A 136 20.23 1.09 4.23
N GLN A 137 19.99 0.24 5.24
CA GLN A 137 20.66 -1.05 5.38
C GLN A 137 19.71 -2.23 5.21
N ILE A 138 18.56 -2.21 5.89
CA ILE A 138 17.68 -3.37 6.01
C ILE A 138 16.57 -3.34 4.98
N LEU A 139 15.87 -2.22 4.81
CA LEU A 139 14.80 -2.07 3.83
C LEU A 139 15.29 -2.25 2.39
N PRO A 140 16.41 -1.67 1.93
CA PRO A 140 16.91 -1.94 0.59
C PRO A 140 17.15 -3.43 0.35
N ARG A 141 17.63 -4.16 1.39
CA ARG A 141 17.79 -5.62 1.34
C ARG A 141 16.44 -6.32 1.16
N ILE A 142 15.43 -5.95 1.94
CA ILE A 142 14.06 -6.49 1.80
C ILE A 142 13.51 -6.23 0.40
N PHE A 143 13.57 -4.98 -0.07
CA PHE A 143 13.02 -4.61 -1.38
C PHE A 143 13.75 -5.31 -2.54
N SER A 144 15.06 -5.55 -2.42
CA SER A 144 15.83 -6.34 -3.41
C SER A 144 15.40 -7.81 -3.51
N LEU A 145 14.69 -8.33 -2.50
CA LEU A 145 14.14 -9.69 -2.50
C LEU A 145 12.75 -9.77 -3.14
N LEU A 146 12.02 -8.65 -3.31
CA LEU A 146 10.67 -8.68 -3.90
C LEU A 146 10.60 -9.37 -5.26
N PRO A 147 11.52 -9.13 -6.22
CA PRO A 147 11.49 -9.82 -7.51
C PRO A 147 11.74 -11.33 -7.42
N LYS A 148 12.26 -11.82 -6.28
CA LYS A 148 12.56 -13.23 -6.02
C LYS A 148 11.44 -13.95 -5.25
N LEU A 149 10.37 -13.24 -4.88
CA LEU A 149 9.22 -13.84 -4.22
C LEU A 149 8.46 -14.76 -5.16
N ASN A 150 7.79 -15.75 -4.57
CA ASN A 150 6.97 -16.70 -5.30
C ASN A 150 5.57 -16.11 -5.59
N PHE A 151 5.46 -15.29 -6.65
CA PHE A 151 4.20 -14.68 -7.11
C PHE A 151 3.26 -15.67 -7.82
N CYS A 152 3.04 -16.86 -7.25
CA CYS A 152 2.08 -17.85 -7.75
C CYS A 152 0.62 -17.55 -7.37
N ASN A 153 0.39 -16.64 -6.43
CA ASN A 153 -0.95 -16.34 -5.91
C ASN A 153 -1.18 -14.82 -5.79
N SER A 154 -2.40 -14.36 -6.06
CA SER A 154 -2.77 -12.94 -5.98
C SER A 154 -2.59 -12.35 -4.56
N SER A 155 -2.71 -13.15 -3.50
CA SER A 155 -2.57 -12.70 -2.11
C SER A 155 -1.16 -12.20 -1.77
N ILE A 156 -0.10 -12.88 -2.22
CA ILE A 156 1.27 -12.39 -2.01
C ILE A 156 1.56 -11.13 -2.81
N ILE A 157 0.98 -11.00 -4.01
CA ILE A 157 1.09 -9.78 -4.81
C ILE A 157 0.35 -8.65 -4.11
N ASN A 158 -0.86 -8.88 -3.62
CA ASN A 158 -1.64 -7.93 -2.83
C ASN A 158 -0.86 -7.44 -1.60
N ALA A 159 -0.29 -8.35 -0.80
CA ALA A 159 0.54 -7.98 0.36
C ALA A 159 1.75 -7.13 -0.06
N THR A 160 2.42 -7.50 -1.16
CA THR A 160 3.58 -6.75 -1.68
C THR A 160 3.19 -5.34 -2.13
N LEU A 161 2.06 -5.19 -2.83
CA LEU A 161 1.53 -3.89 -3.24
C LEU A 161 1.18 -3.01 -2.03
N MET A 162 0.55 -3.59 -1.00
CA MET A 162 0.23 -2.86 0.22
C MET A 162 1.49 -2.35 0.92
N VAL A 163 2.52 -3.18 1.05
CA VAL A 163 3.83 -2.77 1.60
C VAL A 163 4.46 -1.65 0.79
N LEU A 164 4.41 -1.72 -0.55
CA LEU A 164 4.91 -0.63 -1.40
C LEU A 164 4.16 0.69 -1.18
N GLY A 165 2.85 0.62 -0.94
CA GLY A 165 2.05 1.79 -0.57
C GLY A 165 2.40 2.34 0.82
N GLN A 166 2.58 1.47 1.81
CA GLN A 166 2.92 1.84 3.19
C GLN A 166 4.31 2.49 3.30
N TYR A 167 5.27 2.05 2.49
CA TYR A 167 6.63 2.61 2.45
C TYR A 167 6.78 3.71 1.38
N SER A 168 5.70 4.34 0.91
CA SER A 168 5.72 5.34 -0.16
C SER A 168 6.66 6.52 0.13
N SER A 169 6.64 7.06 1.36
CA SER A 169 7.52 8.16 1.78
C SER A 169 9.00 7.73 1.86
N TRP A 170 9.28 6.52 2.35
CA TRP A 170 10.63 5.97 2.39
C TRP A 170 11.18 5.71 0.98
N LEU A 171 10.34 5.18 0.08
CA LEU A 171 10.70 4.95 -1.33
C LEU A 171 11.02 6.25 -2.06
N GLY A 172 10.42 7.37 -1.66
CA GLY A 172 10.77 8.70 -2.18
C GLY A 172 12.19 9.13 -1.90
N HIS A 173 12.69 8.78 -0.71
CA HIS A 173 14.06 9.02 -0.30
C HIS A 173 15.05 8.06 -1.00
N HIS A 174 14.56 6.90 -1.48
CA HIS A 174 15.35 5.84 -2.10
C HIS A 174 14.91 5.56 -3.54
N GLN A 175 15.15 6.54 -4.43
CA GLN A 175 14.65 6.51 -5.82
C GLN A 175 15.06 5.27 -6.63
N GLU A 176 16.25 4.69 -6.39
CA GLU A 176 16.68 3.46 -7.06
C GLU A 176 15.75 2.28 -6.72
N THR A 177 15.38 2.15 -5.44
CA THR A 177 14.44 1.12 -4.98
C THR A 177 13.05 1.37 -5.56
N LEU A 178 12.59 2.63 -5.59
CA LEU A 178 11.32 2.99 -6.20
C LEU A 178 11.27 2.60 -7.68
N GLN A 179 12.33 2.89 -8.45
CA GLN A 179 12.42 2.52 -9.87
C GLN A 179 12.19 1.02 -10.10
N ASN A 180 12.74 0.18 -9.23
CA ASN A 180 12.65 -1.28 -9.35
C ASN A 180 11.25 -1.82 -9.03
N CYS A 181 10.43 -1.08 -8.30
CA CYS A 181 9.13 -1.56 -7.82
C CYS A 181 7.92 -0.91 -8.53
N VAL A 182 8.06 0.29 -9.10
CA VAL A 182 6.93 1.04 -9.71
C VAL A 182 6.20 0.21 -10.77
N HIS A 183 6.91 -0.50 -11.64
CA HIS A 183 6.28 -1.29 -12.69
C HIS A 183 5.40 -2.44 -12.16
N LEU A 184 5.71 -3.00 -10.98
CA LEU A 184 4.85 -4.00 -10.34
C LEU A 184 3.47 -3.40 -10.03
N CYS A 185 3.45 -2.18 -9.47
CA CYS A 185 2.23 -1.46 -9.14
C CYS A 185 1.42 -1.08 -10.38
N ILE A 186 2.09 -0.57 -11.42
CA ILE A 186 1.45 -0.18 -12.69
C ILE A 186 0.80 -1.40 -13.37
N ASN A 187 1.54 -2.50 -13.49
CA ASN A 187 1.05 -3.72 -14.14
C ASN A 187 -0.13 -4.34 -13.38
N ALA A 188 -0.08 -4.32 -12.04
CA ALA A 188 -1.16 -4.84 -11.20
C ALA A 188 -2.49 -4.10 -11.37
N LEU A 189 -2.47 -2.83 -11.79
CA LEU A 189 -3.68 -2.02 -12.00
C LEU A 189 -4.58 -2.58 -13.12
N SER A 190 -4.01 -3.32 -14.07
CA SER A 190 -4.76 -3.98 -15.14
C SER A 190 -5.43 -5.29 -14.71
N ASN A 191 -5.07 -5.84 -13.55
CA ASN A 191 -5.62 -7.10 -13.04
C ASN A 191 -6.82 -6.84 -12.11
N PRO A 192 -8.04 -7.32 -12.44
CA PRO A 192 -9.23 -7.13 -11.61
C PRO A 192 -9.11 -7.66 -10.17
N GLU A 193 -8.29 -8.68 -9.91
CA GLU A 193 -8.08 -9.22 -8.55
C GLU A 193 -7.13 -8.35 -7.71
N LEU A 194 -6.29 -7.53 -8.36
CA LEU A 194 -5.25 -6.73 -7.72
C LEU A 194 -5.56 -5.23 -7.75
N ILE A 195 -6.56 -4.80 -8.51
CA ILE A 195 -6.88 -3.38 -8.72
C ILE A 195 -7.08 -2.61 -7.42
N GLN A 196 -7.63 -3.25 -6.39
CA GLN A 196 -7.84 -2.63 -5.09
C GLN A 196 -6.50 -2.30 -4.42
N SER A 197 -5.60 -3.27 -4.26
CA SER A 197 -4.29 -3.06 -3.62
C SER A 197 -3.38 -2.17 -4.50
N ALA A 198 -3.40 -2.37 -5.81
CA ALA A 198 -2.63 -1.59 -6.78
C ALA A 198 -3.01 -0.11 -6.76
N SER A 199 -4.32 0.21 -6.73
CA SER A 199 -4.77 1.61 -6.70
C SER A 199 -4.56 2.28 -5.34
N ILE A 200 -4.55 1.54 -4.22
CA ILE A 200 -4.10 2.07 -2.92
C ILE A 200 -2.62 2.41 -3.01
N ALA A 201 -1.79 1.45 -3.40
CA ALA A 201 -0.34 1.61 -3.45
C ALA A 201 0.09 2.75 -4.39
N LEU A 202 -0.45 2.78 -5.61
CA LEU A 202 -0.15 3.84 -6.58
C LEU A 202 -0.63 5.22 -6.11
N LYS A 203 -1.77 5.31 -5.40
CA LYS A 203 -2.24 6.58 -4.86
C LYS A 203 -1.23 7.12 -3.84
N GLU A 204 -0.77 6.31 -2.90
CA GLU A 204 0.22 6.73 -1.90
C GLU A 204 1.56 7.06 -2.56
N LEU A 205 2.03 6.23 -3.50
CA LEU A 205 3.27 6.49 -4.25
C LEU A 205 3.21 7.80 -5.05
N THR A 206 2.10 8.09 -5.72
CA THR A 206 1.95 9.32 -6.50
C THR A 206 1.76 10.56 -5.64
N MET A 207 1.10 10.43 -4.48
CA MET A 207 0.93 11.51 -3.52
C MET A 207 2.28 11.95 -2.93
N GLU A 208 3.09 11.00 -2.47
CA GLU A 208 4.38 11.26 -1.84
C GLU A 208 5.48 11.61 -2.87
N ASN A 209 5.45 11.00 -4.06
CA ASN A 209 6.56 11.03 -5.02
C ASN A 209 6.20 11.67 -6.37
N ARG A 210 5.34 12.70 -6.37
CA ARG A 210 4.76 13.32 -7.58
C ARG A 210 5.77 13.59 -8.70
N MET A 211 6.90 14.24 -8.37
CA MET A 211 7.91 14.64 -9.34
C MET A 211 8.59 13.44 -10.00
N TYR A 212 8.81 12.38 -9.24
CA TYR A 212 9.38 11.14 -9.77
C TYR A 212 8.35 10.35 -10.58
N MET A 213 7.13 10.25 -10.05
CA MET A 213 6.03 9.49 -10.64
C MET A 213 5.49 10.10 -11.94
N SER A 214 5.70 11.40 -12.16
CA SER A 214 5.28 12.09 -13.39
C SER A 214 5.88 11.47 -14.65
N LYS A 215 7.10 10.92 -14.56
CA LYS A 215 7.76 10.20 -15.66
C LYS A 215 6.94 9.02 -16.20
N TYR A 216 6.07 8.44 -15.37
CA TYR A 216 5.24 7.29 -15.71
C TYR A 216 3.82 7.66 -16.17
N LEU A 217 3.52 8.95 -16.39
CA LEU A 217 2.19 9.39 -16.84
C LEU A 217 1.73 8.66 -18.10
N ASN A 218 2.61 8.51 -19.09
CA ASN A 218 2.29 7.85 -20.36
C ASN A 218 2.01 6.35 -20.20
N ASP A 219 2.57 5.70 -19.17
CA ASP A 219 2.33 4.29 -18.88
C ASP A 219 1.04 4.10 -18.07
N ILE A 220 0.78 5.00 -17.12
CA ILE A 220 -0.34 4.90 -16.17
C ILE A 220 -1.66 5.36 -16.80
N PHE A 221 -1.64 6.45 -17.57
CA PHE A 221 -2.85 7.09 -18.10
C PHE A 221 -3.71 6.17 -18.97
N PRO A 222 -3.17 5.41 -19.94
CA PRO A 222 -3.97 4.49 -20.75
C PRO A 222 -4.63 3.38 -19.93
N ILE A 223 -3.93 2.85 -18.93
CA ILE A 223 -4.45 1.79 -18.05
C ILE A 223 -5.62 2.34 -17.23
N ILE A 224 -5.45 3.53 -16.64
CA ILE A 224 -6.50 4.17 -15.85
C ILE A 224 -7.71 4.49 -16.72
N LYS A 225 -7.53 4.97 -17.95
CA LYS A 225 -8.65 5.19 -18.87
C LYS A 225 -9.47 3.92 -19.09
N ASN A 226 -8.82 2.79 -19.33
CA ASN A 226 -9.49 1.49 -19.48
C ASN A 226 -10.24 1.08 -18.19
N VAL A 227 -9.60 1.25 -17.03
CA VAL A 227 -10.22 1.01 -15.72
C VAL A 227 -11.47 1.86 -15.50
N LEU A 228 -11.46 3.13 -15.91
CA LEU A 228 -12.59 4.04 -15.77
C LEU A 228 -13.75 3.70 -16.71
N GLU A 229 -13.46 3.18 -17.90
CA GLU A 229 -14.45 2.69 -18.87
C GLU A 229 -15.06 1.35 -18.45
N ASN A 230 -14.37 0.57 -17.62
CA ASN A 230 -14.83 -0.74 -17.15
C ASN A 230 -15.89 -0.61 -16.03
N VAL A 231 -17.11 -1.08 -16.32
CA VAL A 231 -18.27 -1.03 -15.41
C VAL A 231 -18.13 -2.02 -14.23
N HIS A 232 -17.30 -3.06 -14.37
CA HIS A 232 -17.11 -4.07 -13.33
C HIS A 232 -16.17 -3.62 -12.20
N VAL A 233 -15.43 -2.53 -12.40
CA VAL A 233 -14.54 -1.98 -11.37
C VAL A 233 -15.34 -1.22 -10.32
N GLN A 234 -15.03 -1.43 -9.05
CA GLN A 234 -15.74 -0.78 -7.95
C GLN A 234 -15.57 0.75 -8.02
N PRO A 235 -16.61 1.53 -7.67
CA PRO A 235 -16.55 2.99 -7.69
C PRO A 235 -15.37 3.57 -6.92
N ASN A 236 -15.03 2.99 -5.76
CA ASN A 236 -13.92 3.45 -4.92
C ASN A 236 -12.54 3.25 -5.58
N ASP A 237 -12.34 2.17 -6.34
CA ASP A 237 -11.11 1.94 -7.09
C ASP A 237 -10.97 2.95 -8.23
N ARG A 238 -12.07 3.22 -8.95
CA ARG A 238 -12.10 4.26 -9.99
C ARG A 238 -11.75 5.63 -9.42
N ILE A 239 -12.33 6.01 -8.29
CA ILE A 239 -12.02 7.28 -7.61
C ILE A 239 -10.53 7.36 -7.23
N ARG A 240 -9.94 6.27 -6.73
CA ARG A 240 -8.49 6.20 -6.46
C ARG A 240 -7.65 6.35 -7.73
N CYS A 241 -8.05 5.74 -8.83
CA CYS A 241 -7.37 5.91 -10.13
C CYS A 241 -7.39 7.36 -10.61
N VAL A 242 -8.49 8.08 -10.40
CA VAL A 242 -8.55 9.51 -10.71
C VAL A 242 -7.59 10.31 -9.84
N ALA A 243 -7.51 9.98 -8.54
CA ALA A 243 -6.57 10.63 -7.63
C ALA A 243 -5.11 10.43 -8.07
N ILE A 244 -4.75 9.22 -8.52
CA ILE A 244 -3.42 8.90 -9.05
C ILE A 244 -3.05 9.85 -10.20
N ILE A 245 -3.95 10.04 -11.18
CA ILE A 245 -3.70 10.98 -12.28
C ILE A 245 -3.65 12.41 -11.78
N GLY A 246 -4.53 12.81 -10.88
CA GLY A 246 -4.53 14.18 -10.35
C GLY A 246 -3.24 14.54 -9.63
N TYR A 247 -2.71 13.64 -8.79
CA TYR A 247 -1.41 13.84 -8.14
C TYR A 247 -0.26 13.90 -9.14
N ILE A 248 -0.25 13.04 -10.17
CA ILE A 248 0.76 13.12 -11.23
C ILE A 248 0.67 14.47 -11.97
N LEU A 249 -0.55 14.89 -12.36
CA LEU A 249 -0.78 16.13 -13.10
C LEU A 249 -0.42 17.38 -12.29
N SER A 250 -0.49 17.33 -10.96
CA SER A 250 -0.07 18.46 -10.10
C SER A 250 1.42 18.84 -10.27
N ALA A 251 2.25 17.95 -10.83
CA ALA A 251 3.65 18.22 -11.15
C ALA A 251 3.87 18.84 -12.55
N TYR A 252 2.82 19.00 -13.37
CA TYR A 252 2.92 19.52 -14.75
C TYR A 252 2.50 20.98 -14.89
N ALA A 253 3.00 21.63 -15.94
CA ALA A 253 2.56 22.98 -16.32
C ALA A 253 1.07 22.98 -16.73
N SER A 254 0.38 24.11 -16.47
CA SER A 254 -1.08 24.24 -16.61
C SER A 254 -1.63 23.83 -17.98
N LYS A 255 -0.86 24.00 -19.07
CA LYS A 255 -1.29 23.62 -20.42
C LYS A 255 -1.50 22.11 -20.55
N ILE A 256 -0.53 21.30 -20.12
CA ILE A 256 -0.59 19.84 -20.18
C ILE A 256 -1.70 19.31 -19.28
N VAL A 257 -1.88 19.94 -18.11
CA VAL A 257 -2.95 19.62 -17.17
C VAL A 257 -4.33 19.81 -17.82
N ILE A 258 -4.55 20.93 -18.50
CA ILE A 258 -5.83 21.22 -19.19
C ILE A 258 -6.13 20.17 -20.27
N ASP A 259 -5.13 19.75 -21.06
CA ASP A 259 -5.32 18.77 -22.12
C ASP A 259 -5.77 17.40 -21.56
N HIS A 260 -5.11 16.92 -20.50
CA HIS A 260 -5.49 15.66 -19.84
C HIS A 260 -6.82 15.77 -19.08
N LEU A 261 -7.09 16.92 -18.46
CA LEU A 261 -8.36 17.21 -17.79
C LEU A 261 -9.53 17.12 -18.77
N ASN A 262 -9.41 17.71 -19.96
CA ASN A 262 -10.46 17.66 -20.97
C ASN A 262 -10.79 16.21 -21.38
N ILE A 263 -9.76 15.36 -21.51
CA ILE A 263 -9.94 13.94 -21.84
C ILE A 263 -10.69 13.19 -20.72
N LEU A 264 -10.36 13.46 -19.46
CA LEU A 264 -10.97 12.78 -18.30
C LEU A 264 -12.35 13.32 -17.93
N LEU A 265 -12.55 14.63 -17.99
CA LEU A 265 -13.78 15.30 -17.56
C LEU A 265 -14.89 15.25 -18.61
N ALA A 266 -14.57 15.34 -19.91
CA ALA A 266 -15.59 15.39 -20.95
C ALA A 266 -16.56 14.18 -20.92
N PRO A 267 -16.09 12.92 -20.79
CA PRO A 267 -16.97 11.77 -20.66
C PRO A 267 -17.87 11.83 -19.42
N GLU A 268 -17.32 12.28 -18.28
CA GLU A 268 -18.04 12.36 -17.02
C GLU A 268 -19.09 13.48 -17.01
N VAL A 269 -18.77 14.64 -17.58
CA VAL A 269 -19.75 15.72 -17.76
C VAL A 269 -20.87 15.29 -18.69
N ASN A 270 -20.57 14.56 -19.77
CA ASN A 270 -21.58 14.02 -20.68
C ASN A 270 -22.49 13.00 -19.99
N LYS A 271 -21.93 12.10 -19.15
CA LYS A 271 -22.71 11.18 -18.32
C LYS A 271 -23.62 11.95 -17.36
N LEU A 272 -23.11 12.98 -16.69
CA LEU A 272 -23.89 13.82 -15.78
C LEU A 272 -25.04 14.54 -16.50
N LEU A 273 -24.79 15.11 -17.68
CA LEU A 273 -25.83 15.73 -18.51
C LEU A 273 -26.90 14.71 -18.94
N ALA A 274 -26.50 13.50 -19.34
CA ALA A 274 -27.43 12.43 -19.67
C ALA A 274 -28.30 12.06 -18.47
N TYR A 275 -27.70 11.85 -17.29
CA TYR A 275 -28.43 11.58 -16.06
C TYR A 275 -29.34 12.73 -15.64
N LEU A 276 -29.02 14.00 -15.93
CA LEU A 276 -29.91 15.12 -15.62
C LEU A 276 -31.08 15.24 -16.60
N SER A 277 -30.88 14.86 -17.87
CA SER A 277 -31.89 14.95 -18.92
C SER A 277 -32.98 13.87 -18.87
N GLU A 278 -32.73 12.74 -18.19
CA GLU A 278 -33.72 11.66 -18.05
C GLU A 278 -34.92 12.07 -17.18
N THR A 279 -36.12 12.06 -17.76
CA THR A 279 -37.39 12.48 -17.15
C THR A 279 -38.22 11.35 -16.53
N ASN A 280 -37.79 10.08 -16.67
CA ASN A 280 -38.48 8.93 -16.07
C ASN A 280 -38.05 8.71 -14.61
N VAL A 281 -38.85 9.24 -13.68
CA VAL A 281 -38.53 9.32 -12.24
C VAL A 281 -38.75 8.00 -11.48
N ASP A 282 -39.57 7.07 -11.99
CA ASP A 282 -40.24 6.13 -11.08
C ASP A 282 -39.61 4.73 -10.91
N GLN A 283 -38.59 4.32 -11.68
CA GLN A 283 -38.02 2.96 -11.53
C GLN A 283 -36.54 2.89 -11.15
N ASN A 284 -35.78 3.99 -11.19
CA ASN A 284 -34.33 3.95 -10.90
C ASN A 284 -33.77 5.20 -10.19
N THR A 285 -34.59 5.90 -9.39
CA THR A 285 -34.15 7.13 -8.68
C THR A 285 -32.92 6.89 -7.78
N ILE A 286 -32.80 5.73 -7.13
CA ILE A 286 -31.65 5.43 -6.25
C ILE A 286 -30.36 5.24 -7.05
N LEU A 287 -30.40 4.43 -8.11
CA LEU A 287 -29.24 4.18 -8.98
C LEU A 287 -28.79 5.47 -9.69
N ARG A 288 -29.74 6.29 -10.16
CA ARG A 288 -29.46 7.60 -10.74
C ARG A 288 -28.75 8.53 -9.75
N LYS A 289 -29.24 8.61 -8.49
CA LYS A 289 -28.58 9.37 -7.43
C LYS A 289 -27.17 8.85 -7.16
N GLN A 290 -26.97 7.53 -7.08
CA GLN A 290 -25.65 6.92 -6.85
C GLN A 290 -24.67 7.25 -7.99
N ASN A 291 -25.12 7.19 -9.25
CA ASN A 291 -24.29 7.53 -10.41
C ASN A 291 -23.91 9.01 -10.43
N ILE A 292 -24.87 9.92 -10.16
CA ILE A 292 -24.59 11.35 -10.03
C ILE A 292 -23.58 11.61 -8.91
N CYS A 293 -23.79 11.03 -7.72
CA CYS A 293 -22.85 11.17 -6.61
C CYS A 293 -21.46 10.67 -6.98
N THR A 294 -21.35 9.53 -7.67
CA THR A 294 -20.06 8.97 -8.10
C THR A 294 -19.34 9.90 -9.08
N THR A 295 -20.05 10.43 -10.08
CA THR A 295 -19.47 11.40 -11.03
C THR A 295 -19.08 12.72 -10.36
N LEU A 296 -19.84 13.19 -9.38
CA LEU A 296 -19.45 14.37 -8.60
C LEU A 296 -18.22 14.10 -7.73
N SER A 297 -18.14 12.93 -7.10
CA SER A 297 -16.95 12.49 -6.35
C SER A 297 -15.72 12.40 -7.24
N PHE A 298 -15.87 11.89 -8.48
CA PHE A 298 -14.80 11.87 -9.48
C PHE A 298 -14.25 13.27 -9.74
N ILE A 299 -15.13 14.22 -10.07
CA ILE A 299 -14.75 15.61 -10.38
C ILE A 299 -14.12 16.27 -9.16
N SER A 300 -14.71 16.07 -7.97
CA SER A 300 -14.19 16.62 -6.73
C SER A 300 -12.79 16.11 -6.43
N VAL A 301 -12.54 14.80 -6.53
CA VAL A 301 -11.23 14.21 -6.24
C VAL A 301 -10.19 14.68 -7.25
N LEU A 302 -10.53 14.77 -8.53
CA LEU A 302 -9.61 15.27 -9.55
C LEU A 302 -9.17 16.72 -9.27
N ILE A 303 -10.12 17.60 -8.91
CA ILE A 303 -9.83 19.00 -8.59
C ILE A 303 -8.97 19.09 -7.32
N THR A 304 -9.33 18.36 -6.27
CA THR A 304 -8.59 18.38 -5.00
C THR A 304 -7.16 17.87 -5.16
N THR A 305 -6.96 16.81 -5.94
CA THR A 305 -5.65 16.17 -6.14
C THR A 305 -4.74 16.95 -7.08
N ILE A 306 -5.29 17.64 -8.09
CA ILE A 306 -4.52 18.58 -8.92
C ILE A 306 -4.13 19.83 -8.13
N GLY A 307 -5.03 20.33 -7.28
CA GLY A 307 -4.76 21.47 -6.40
C GLY A 307 -3.85 21.14 -5.21
N TYR A 308 -3.43 19.88 -5.06
CA TYR A 308 -2.55 19.45 -3.98
C TYR A 308 -1.15 20.02 -4.18
N CYS A 309 -0.85 21.12 -3.51
CA CYS A 309 0.50 21.59 -3.26
C CYS A 309 0.95 20.92 -1.96
N GLY A 310 1.88 19.97 -2.03
CA GLY A 310 2.29 19.20 -0.84
C GLY A 310 3.05 20.10 0.13
N ASP A 311 3.14 19.70 1.39
CA ASP A 311 3.92 20.42 2.39
C ASP A 311 5.41 20.40 2.00
N GLN A 312 5.83 21.41 1.24
CA GLN A 312 7.25 21.70 0.99
C GLN A 312 7.85 22.19 2.31
N SER A 313 8.44 21.26 3.07
CA SER A 313 9.51 21.62 4.00
C SER A 313 10.78 21.85 3.19
N ASP A 314 11.40 23.00 3.42
CA ASP A 314 12.51 23.56 2.67
C ASP A 314 13.76 22.66 2.66
N VAL A 315 13.88 21.76 1.67
CA VAL A 315 15.15 21.09 1.36
C VAL A 315 15.42 21.11 -0.15
N ASP A 316 16.16 22.14 -0.58
CA ASP A 316 16.97 22.23 -1.80
C ASP A 316 16.34 21.72 -3.12
N ASP A 317 15.17 22.27 -3.43
CA ASP A 317 14.40 22.01 -4.66
C ASP A 317 15.06 22.56 -5.95
N ASN A 318 16.12 23.37 -5.85
CA ASN A 318 16.70 24.01 -7.04
C ASN A 318 17.48 23.05 -7.95
N ASP A 319 18.11 22.00 -7.41
CA ASP A 319 18.93 21.09 -8.22
C ASP A 319 18.11 19.94 -8.86
N GLN A 320 16.95 19.59 -8.27
CA GLN A 320 16.06 18.55 -8.82
C GLN A 320 15.06 19.12 -9.83
N GLN A 321 14.55 20.35 -9.61
CA GLN A 321 13.68 21.02 -10.57
C GLN A 321 14.40 21.35 -11.88
N GLN A 322 15.70 21.71 -11.83
CA GLN A 322 16.49 21.94 -13.05
C GLN A 322 16.74 20.65 -13.84
N LYS A 323 17.09 19.54 -13.18
CA LYS A 323 17.32 18.25 -13.86
C LYS A 323 16.04 17.59 -14.40
N ALA A 324 14.89 17.83 -13.77
CA ALA A 324 13.60 17.38 -14.27
C ALA A 324 13.13 18.24 -15.45
N ALA A 325 13.33 19.56 -15.40
CA ALA A 325 13.00 20.46 -16.51
C ALA A 325 13.84 20.20 -17.76
N GLU A 326 15.12 19.85 -17.60
CA GLU A 326 15.99 19.50 -18.73
C GLU A 326 15.55 18.19 -19.42
N ASN A 327 15.10 17.17 -18.67
CA ASN A 327 14.59 15.92 -19.24
C ASN A 327 13.19 16.01 -19.87
N ILE A 328 12.40 17.04 -19.55
CA ILE A 328 11.08 17.29 -20.17
C ILE A 328 11.24 18.01 -21.53
N SER A 329 12.41 18.60 -21.80
CA SER A 329 12.68 19.29 -23.07
C SER A 329 13.01 18.37 -24.26
N GLU A 330 13.17 17.06 -24.02
CA GLU A 330 13.51 16.06 -25.05
C GLU A 330 12.34 15.10 -25.39
N ILE A 331 11.10 15.59 -25.41
CA ILE A 331 10.02 14.86 -26.09
C ILE A 331 10.01 15.34 -27.55
N PRO A 332 10.35 14.49 -28.56
CA PRO A 332 10.26 14.91 -29.95
C PRO A 332 8.80 15.13 -30.32
N GLU A 333 8.50 16.30 -30.89
CA GLU A 333 7.23 16.56 -31.57
C GLU A 333 7.00 15.46 -32.63
N VAL A 334 5.95 14.67 -32.45
CA VAL A 334 5.52 13.69 -33.44
C VAL A 334 4.91 14.45 -34.62
N VAL A 335 5.60 14.38 -35.76
CA VAL A 335 5.13 14.75 -37.10
C VAL A 335 4.05 13.80 -37.58
#